data_AF-I0JR15-F1
#
_entry.id   AF-I0JR15-F1
#
_cell.length_a   1.000
_cell.length_b   1.000
_cell.length_c   1.000
_cell.angle_alpha   90.00
_cell.angle_beta   90.00
_cell.angle_gamma   90.00
#
_symmetry.space_group_name_H-M   'P 1'
#
loop_
_entity.id
_entity.type
_entity.pdbx_description
1 polymer ?
#
loop_
_entity_poly.entity_id
_entity_poly.type
_entity_poly.pdbx_seq_one_letter_code
_entity_poly.pdbx_strand_id
1 'polypeptide(L)' 'MNKNQRLTIIFILLGSILISGGIGLRDYVNYSLVIGWLAGFISQLLAVWFAIKWYNETR' A
#
# COMPACT_ATOMS: atom_id res chain seq x y z
N MET A 1 11.16 15.28 -7.59
CA MET A 1 10.71 14.24 -6.62
C MET A 1 11.81 13.21 -6.46
N ASN A 2 12.24 12.95 -5.22
CA ASN A 2 13.25 11.92 -4.94
C ASN A 2 12.69 10.51 -5.24
N LYS A 3 13.57 9.56 -5.62
CA LYS A 3 13.18 8.17 -5.94
C LYS A 3 12.35 7.52 -4.83
N ASN A 4 12.73 7.72 -3.58
CA ASN A 4 12.04 7.16 -2.41
C ASN A 4 10.65 7.79 -2.19
N GLN A 5 10.51 9.09 -2.49
CA GLN A 5 9.26 9.83 -2.40
C GLN A 5 8.26 9.34 -3.47
N ARG A 6 8.74 9.09 -4.68
CA ARG A 6 7.94 8.49 -5.77
C ARG A 6 7.50 7.07 -5.44
N LEU A 7 8.39 6.24 -4.87
CA LEU A 7 8.06 4.88 -4.41
C LEU A 7 6.99 4.90 -3.31
N THR A 8 7.11 5.80 -2.34
CA THR A 8 6.12 5.98 -1.27
C THR A 8 4.71 6.23 -1.84
N ILE A 9 4.58 7.17 -2.78
CA ILE A 9 3.29 7.50 -3.41
C ILE A 9 2.74 6.30 -4.19
N ILE A 10 3.59 5.58 -4.93
CA ILE A 10 3.19 4.39 -5.68
C ILE A 10 2.66 3.31 -4.74
N PHE A 11 3.35 3.02 -3.62
CA PHE A 11 2.90 2.00 -2.66
C PHE A 11 1.62 2.39 -1.92
N ILE A 12 1.38 3.68 -1.66
CA ILE A 12 0.12 4.18 -1.08
C ILE A 12 -1.05 3.98 -2.05
N LEU A 13 -0.85 4.34 -3.32
CA LEU A 13 -1.84 4.13 -4.39
C LEU A 13 -2.11 2.64 -4.59
N LEU A 14 -1.05 1.83 -4.67
CA LEU A 14 -1.17 0.38 -4.82
C LEU A 14 -1.94 -0.26 -3.66
N GLY A 15 -1.64 0.14 -2.42
CA GLY A 15 -2.35 -0.32 -1.23
C GLY A 15 -3.84 0.04 -1.27
N SER A 16 -4.17 1.26 -1.70
CA SER A 16 -5.57 1.70 -1.82
C SER A 16 -6.34 0.90 -2.88
N ILE A 17 -5.70 0.60 -4.01
CA ILE A 17 -6.28 -0.23 -5.08
C ILE A 17 -6.47 -1.68 -4.60
N LEU A 18 -5.53 -2.24 -3.85
CA LEU A 18 -5.64 -3.58 -3.27
C LEU A 18 -6.78 -3.69 -2.25
N ILE A 19 -6.96 -2.68 -1.39
CA ILE A 19 -8.06 -2.64 -0.41
C ILE A 19 -9.40 -2.52 -1.16
N SER A 20 -9.50 -1.57 -2.09
CA SER A 20 -10.71 -1.36 -2.88
C SER A 20 -11.05 -2.57 -3.75
N GLY A 21 -10.04 -3.21 -4.35
CA GLY A 21 -10.18 -4.44 -5.13
C GLY A 21 -10.65 -5.61 -4.28
N GLY A 22 -10.08 -5.78 -3.08
CA GLY A 22 -10.52 -6.79 -2.12
C GLY A 22 -11.98 -6.62 -1.68
N ILE A 23 -12.44 -5.37 -1.54
CA ILE A 23 -13.84 -5.06 -1.26
C ILE A 23 -14.73 -5.38 -2.47
N GLY A 24 -14.32 -4.99 -3.69
CA GLY A 24 -15.10 -5.25 -4.91
C GLY A 24 -15.21 -6.73 -5.29
N LEU A 25 -14.20 -7.53 -4.97
CA LEU A 25 -14.17 -8.97 -5.20
C LEU A 25 -14.79 -9.79 -4.04
N ARG A 26 -15.34 -9.12 -3.02
CA ARG A 26 -15.95 -9.75 -1.84
C ARG A 26 -17.05 -10.74 -2.20
N ASP A 27 -17.88 -10.43 -3.18
CA ASP A 27 -19.01 -11.30 -3.58
C ASP A 27 -18.57 -12.52 -4.41
N TYR A 28 -17.36 -12.52 -4.94
CA TYR A 28 -16.84 -13.62 -5.79
C TYR A 28 -15.95 -14.60 -5.04
N VAL A 29 -15.24 -14.15 -3.99
CA VAL A 29 -14.29 -14.98 -3.24
C VAL A 29 -14.46 -14.74 -1.74
N ASN A 30 -14.85 -15.79 -1.01
CA ASN A 30 -15.16 -15.76 0.44
C ASN A 30 -14.01 -15.30 1.37
N TYR A 31 -12.84 -14.98 0.84
CA TYR A 31 -11.69 -14.44 1.59
C TYR A 31 -11.08 -13.18 0.96
N SER A 32 -11.64 -12.68 -0.15
CA SER A 32 -11.14 -11.51 -0.88
C SER A 32 -10.99 -10.27 -0.01
N LEU A 33 -11.94 -10.06 0.90
CA LEU A 33 -11.94 -8.87 1.75
C LEU A 33 -10.77 -8.89 2.76
N VAL A 34 -10.53 -10.03 3.40
CA VAL A 34 -9.42 -10.20 4.36
C VAL A 34 -8.09 -10.18 3.62
N ILE A 35 -7.99 -10.83 2.45
CA ILE A 35 -6.77 -10.87 1.63
C ILE A 35 -6.43 -9.47 1.09
N GLY A 36 -7.42 -8.72 0.59
CA GLY A 36 -7.22 -7.35 0.11
C GLY A 36 -6.87 -6.37 1.22
N TRP A 37 -7.44 -6.56 2.42
CA TRP A 37 -7.04 -5.81 3.61
C TRP A 37 -5.60 -6.12 4.03
N LEU A 38 -5.22 -7.41 4.12
CA LEU A 38 -3.86 -7.83 4.46
C LEU A 38 -2.83 -7.31 3.44
N ALA A 39 -3.09 -7.51 2.15
CA ALA A 39 -2.21 -7.04 1.08
C ALA A 39 -2.10 -5.52 1.06
N GLY A 40 -3.23 -4.81 1.24
CA GLY A 40 -3.27 -3.36 1.37
C GLY A 40 -2.48 -2.83 2.55
N PHE A 41 -2.63 -3.46 3.71
CA PHE A 41 -1.95 -3.09 4.95
C PHE A 41 -0.43 -3.27 4.85
N ILE A 42 0.02 -4.39 4.26
CA ILE A 42 1.45 -4.64 4.00
C ILE A 42 2.02 -3.59 3.03
N SER A 43 1.27 -3.23 1.98
CA SER A 43 1.67 -2.19 1.03
C SER A 43 1.79 -0.82 1.70
N GLN A 44 0.88 -0.48 2.62
CA GLN A 44 0.95 0.77 3.39
C GLN A 44 2.13 0.79 4.36
N LEU A 45 2.45 -0.32 5.03
CA LEU A 45 3.63 -0.43 5.89
C LEU A 45 4.93 -0.20 5.11
N LEU A 46 5.04 -0.78 3.91
CA LEU A 46 6.16 -0.56 3.01
C LEU A 46 6.26 0.91 2.59
N ALA A 47 5.13 1.55 2.26
CA ALA A 47 5.12 2.97 1.94
C ALA A 47 5.64 3.84 3.10
N VAL A 48 5.17 3.59 4.32
CA VAL A 48 5.62 4.31 5.52
C VAL A 48 7.11 4.11 5.75
N TRP A 49 7.61 2.89 5.57
CA TRP A 49 9.04 2.60 5.71
C TRP A 49 9.89 3.37 4.69
N PHE A 50 9.47 3.42 3.43
CA PHE A 50 10.13 4.25 2.40
C PHE A 50 10.05 5.75 2.70
N ALA A 51 8.93 6.22 3.28
CA ALA A 51 8.75 7.60 3.68
C ALA A 51 9.71 7.99 4.82
N ILE A 52 9.85 7.14 5.84
CA ILE A 52 10.78 7.33 6.96
C ILE A 52 12.23 7.29 6.47
N LYS A 53 12.56 6.33 5.60
CA LYS A 53 13.90 6.23 5.00
C LYS A 53 14.24 7.50 4.21
N TRP A 54 13.29 8.00 3.41
CA TRP A 54 13.46 9.27 2.71
C TRP A 54 13.66 10.45 3.66
N TYR A 55 12.86 10.54 4.72
CA TYR A 55 12.98 11.59 5.72
C TYR A 55 14.37 11.58 6.41
N ASN A 56 14.87 10.41 6.79
CA ASN A 56 16.20 10.26 7.38
C ASN A 56 17.34 10.57 6.41
N GLU A 57 17.16 10.35 5.12
CA GLU A 57 18.20 10.59 4.11
C GLU A 57 18.21 12.03 3.58
N THR A 58 17.15 12.79 3.86
CA THR A 58 17.05 14.22 3.52
C THR A 58 17.42 15.12 4.71
N ARG A 59 17.64 14.55 5.89
CA ARG A 59 18.06 15.25 7.12
C ARG A 59 19.54 14.98 7.40
#